data_AF-A0A1C7I9R1-F1
#
_entry.id   AF-A0A1C7I9R1-F1
#
_cell.length_a   1.000
_cell.length_b   1.000
_cell.length_c   1.000
_cell.angle_alpha   90.00
_cell.angle_beta   90.00
_cell.angle_gamma   90.00
#
_symmetry.space_group_name_H-M   'P 1'
#
loop_
_entity.id
_entity.type
_entity.pdbx_description
1 polymer ?
#
loop_
_entity_poly.entity_id
_entity_poly.type
_entity_poly.pdbx_seq_one_letter_code
_entity_poly.pdbx_strand_id
1 'polypeptide(L)'
;MDLKRNIFDNIKECEIKIGYREEDMNLYYPKESLQELLLAAEEDLSQVIEAFCKSAEQELGGLTIKETEEKGRYCIRVPSEGVKYVHENVNDSPFLKAFLEEIFKPGNSVDDIVNIFKRFSQDVVVEKIHEHEWGISFQNPEIDPYVYYLEQDEFGLQYHRFTKKAYDALKDNHRTE
;
A
#
# COMPACT_ATOMS: atom_id res chain seq x y z
N MET A 1 -0.41 5.85 -9.75
CA MET A 1 -1.46 5.50 -8.77
C MET A 1 -1.83 6.76 -8.02
N ASP A 2 -3.11 6.97 -7.71
CA ASP A 2 -3.59 8.10 -6.92
C ASP A 2 -3.96 7.67 -5.49
N LEU A 3 -4.24 8.66 -4.62
CA LEU A 3 -4.60 8.41 -3.22
C LEU A 3 -5.89 7.60 -3.07
N LYS A 4 -6.89 7.81 -3.93
CA LYS A 4 -8.19 7.12 -3.80
C LYS A 4 -8.03 5.61 -4.01
N ARG A 5 -7.39 5.23 -5.12
CA ARG A 5 -7.06 3.83 -5.38
C ARG A 5 -6.22 3.24 -4.26
N ASN A 6 -5.24 4.00 -3.76
CA ASN A 6 -4.41 3.55 -2.67
C ASN A 6 -5.18 3.30 -1.36
N ILE A 7 -6.17 4.13 -1.02
CA ILE A 7 -7.06 3.89 0.12
C ILE A 7 -7.88 2.61 -0.09
N PHE A 8 -8.47 2.42 -1.28
CA PHE A 8 -9.23 1.21 -1.59
C PHE A 8 -8.37 -0.05 -1.44
N ASP A 9 -7.16 -0.03 -2.03
CA ASP A 9 -6.25 -1.17 -2.00
C ASP A 9 -5.79 -1.51 -0.56
N ASN A 10 -5.62 -0.50 0.31
CA ASN A 10 -5.30 -0.72 1.74
C ASN A 10 -6.51 -1.30 2.51
N ILE A 11 -7.73 -0.83 2.25
CA ILE A 11 -8.94 -1.40 2.85
C ILE A 11 -9.06 -2.88 2.46
N LYS A 12 -8.95 -3.19 1.16
CA LYS A 12 -9.03 -4.57 0.66
C LYS A 12 -7.92 -5.46 1.23
N GLU A 13 -6.70 -4.93 1.39
CA GLU A 13 -5.62 -5.66 2.05
C GLU A 13 -5.96 -6.00 3.50
N CYS A 14 -6.46 -5.02 4.27
CA CYS A 14 -6.93 -5.24 5.65
C CYS A 14 -8.06 -6.27 5.71
N GLU A 15 -9.06 -6.17 4.83
CA GLU A 15 -10.17 -7.12 4.76
C GLU A 15 -9.70 -8.55 4.51
N ILE A 16 -8.73 -8.75 3.59
CA ILE A 16 -8.18 -10.08 3.31
C ILE A 16 -7.41 -10.63 4.52
N LYS A 17 -6.68 -9.77 5.25
CA LYS A 17 -5.87 -10.16 6.42
C LYS A 17 -6.69 -10.57 7.62
N ILE A 18 -7.70 -9.77 7.99
CA ILE A 18 -8.38 -9.87 9.29
C ILE A 18 -9.91 -9.99 9.19
N GLY A 19 -10.43 -10.11 7.96
CA GLY A 19 -11.86 -10.12 7.66
C GLY A 19 -12.47 -8.73 7.59
N TYR A 20 -13.59 -8.61 6.89
CA TYR A 20 -14.37 -7.38 6.82
C TYR A 20 -14.96 -6.98 8.18
N ARG A 21 -14.86 -5.70 8.51
CA ARG A 21 -15.49 -5.05 9.67
C ARG A 21 -15.98 -3.67 9.26
N GLU A 22 -17.24 -3.37 9.58
CA GLU A 22 -17.84 -2.04 9.34
C GLU A 22 -17.40 -1.06 10.44
N GLU A 23 -16.11 -0.73 10.47
CA GLU A 23 -15.48 0.14 11.46
C GLU A 23 -14.62 1.21 10.77
N ASP A 24 -14.32 2.28 11.48
CA ASP A 24 -13.40 3.29 10.98
C ASP A 24 -11.98 2.71 10.82
N MET A 25 -11.28 3.15 9.77
CA MET A 25 -9.91 2.75 9.50
C MET A 25 -8.98 3.96 9.45
N ASN A 26 -7.84 3.86 10.13
CA ASN A 26 -6.79 4.88 10.10
C ASN A 26 -5.60 4.40 9.27
N LEU A 27 -5.18 5.21 8.29
CA LEU A 27 -3.99 4.97 7.48
C LEU A 27 -2.96 6.06 7.72
N TYR A 28 -1.72 5.67 7.94
CA TYR A 28 -0.62 6.59 8.27
C TYR A 28 0.36 6.72 7.12
N TYR A 29 0.67 7.95 6.72
CA TYR A 29 1.57 8.24 5.62
C TYR A 29 2.63 9.27 6.03
N PRO A 30 3.90 9.11 5.58
CA PRO A 30 4.81 10.25 5.48
C PRO A 30 4.23 11.34 4.57
N LYS A 31 4.55 12.59 4.87
CA LYS A 31 4.13 13.76 4.09
C LYS A 31 4.46 13.60 2.60
N GLU A 32 5.65 13.12 2.28
CA GLU A 32 6.17 12.98 0.92
C GLU A 32 5.34 11.97 0.10
N SER A 33 4.97 10.83 0.72
CA SER A 33 4.10 9.83 0.09
C SER A 33 2.69 10.36 -0.12
N LEU A 34 2.15 11.12 0.84
CA LEU A 34 0.83 11.73 0.70
C LEU A 34 0.81 12.77 -0.43
N GLN A 35 1.85 13.59 -0.53
CA GLN A 35 2.02 14.58 -1.62
C GLN A 35 2.13 13.92 -2.99
N GLU A 36 2.89 12.83 -3.09
CA GLU A 36 2.95 12.03 -4.31
C GLU A 36 1.55 11.55 -4.72
N LEU A 37 0.83 10.90 -3.80
CA LEU A 37 -0.47 10.29 -4.10
C LEU A 37 -1.55 11.32 -4.44
N LEU A 38 -1.43 12.54 -3.91
CA LEU A 38 -2.30 13.68 -4.21
C LEU A 38 -1.84 14.50 -5.42
N LEU A 39 -0.66 14.23 -5.99
CA LEU A 39 0.00 15.07 -6.99
C LEU A 39 0.13 16.54 -6.53
N ALA A 40 0.34 16.75 -5.24
CA ALA A 40 0.39 18.06 -4.61
C ALA A 40 1.82 18.62 -4.57
N ALA A 41 1.95 19.93 -4.82
CA ALA A 41 3.15 20.68 -4.46
C ALA A 41 3.21 20.90 -2.93
N GLU A 42 4.39 21.21 -2.38
CA GLU A 42 4.57 21.37 -0.94
C GLU A 42 3.69 22.45 -0.31
N GLU A 43 3.52 23.57 -1.01
CA GLU A 43 2.85 24.78 -0.51
C GLU A 43 1.32 24.66 -0.51
N ASP A 44 0.76 23.67 -1.23
CA ASP A 44 -0.68 23.54 -1.48
C ASP A 44 -1.34 22.35 -0.77
N LEU A 45 -0.58 21.57 0.01
CA LEU A 45 -1.04 20.28 0.54
C LEU A 45 -2.40 20.35 1.26
N SER A 46 -2.62 21.35 2.11
CA SER A 46 -3.90 21.52 2.83
C SER A 46 -5.08 21.75 1.89
N GLN A 47 -4.91 22.58 0.85
CA GLN A 47 -5.98 22.86 -0.12
C GLN A 47 -6.28 21.63 -0.98
N VAL A 48 -5.24 20.90 -1.39
CA VAL A 48 -5.38 19.67 -2.17
C VAL A 48 -6.07 18.58 -1.35
N ILE A 49 -5.74 18.47 -0.05
CA ILE A 49 -6.44 17.57 0.89
C ILE A 49 -7.93 17.90 0.95
N GLU A 50 -8.30 19.17 1.13
CA GLU A 50 -9.72 19.57 1.21
C GLU A 50 -10.48 19.26 -0.09
N ALA A 51 -9.85 19.53 -1.25
CA ALA A 51 -10.42 19.21 -2.56
C ALA A 51 -10.57 17.69 -2.75
N PHE A 52 -9.58 16.92 -2.31
CA PHE A 52 -9.62 15.46 -2.35
C PHE A 52 -10.77 14.92 -1.49
N CYS A 53 -10.87 15.33 -0.23
CA CYS A 53 -11.95 14.89 0.67
C CYS A 53 -13.34 15.15 0.07
N LYS A 54 -13.57 16.33 -0.53
CA LYS A 54 -14.84 16.66 -1.20
C LYS A 54 -15.10 15.79 -2.43
N SER A 55 -14.08 15.53 -3.24
CA SER A 55 -14.26 14.73 -4.46
C SER A 55 -14.45 13.23 -4.18
N ALA A 56 -13.93 12.73 -3.06
CA ALA A 56 -14.05 11.34 -2.63
C ALA A 56 -15.28 11.06 -1.76
N GLU A 57 -16.00 12.09 -1.29
CA GLU A 57 -17.08 11.98 -0.28
C GLU A 57 -18.17 10.96 -0.66
N GLN A 58 -18.50 10.86 -1.94
CA GLN A 58 -19.52 9.92 -2.42
C GLN A 58 -19.15 8.44 -2.20
N GLU A 59 -17.86 8.11 -2.27
CA GLU A 59 -17.36 6.72 -2.21
C GLU A 59 -16.70 6.42 -0.87
N LEU A 60 -16.02 7.39 -0.26
CA LEU A 60 -15.25 7.20 0.97
C LEU A 60 -15.87 7.87 2.20
N GLY A 61 -17.01 8.53 2.03
CA GLY A 61 -17.65 9.27 3.10
C GLY A 61 -16.86 10.50 3.55
N GLY A 62 -17.15 10.97 4.76
CA GLY A 62 -16.49 12.13 5.38
C GLY A 62 -15.03 11.90 5.80
N LEU A 63 -14.12 11.72 4.83
CA LEU A 63 -12.68 11.53 5.07
C LEU A 63 -12.09 12.67 5.90
N THR A 64 -11.26 12.31 6.87
CA THR A 64 -10.44 13.28 7.61
C THR A 64 -8.96 12.98 7.39
N ILE A 65 -8.20 13.95 6.87
CA ILE A 65 -6.76 13.83 6.70
C ILE A 65 -6.08 14.94 7.52
N LYS A 66 -5.24 14.57 8.48
CA LYS A 66 -4.59 15.51 9.40
C LYS A 66 -3.16 15.08 9.70
N GLU A 67 -2.27 16.05 9.88
CA GLU A 67 -0.95 15.80 10.46
C GLU A 67 -1.13 15.29 11.91
N THR A 68 -0.35 14.30 12.31
CA THR A 68 -0.35 13.76 13.68
C THR A 68 0.52 14.63 14.59
N GLU A 69 0.70 14.22 15.84
CA GLU A 69 1.65 14.87 16.75
C GLU A 69 3.12 14.67 16.31
N GLU A 70 3.41 13.61 15.54
CA GLU A 70 4.69 13.40 14.90
C GLU A 70 4.76 14.22 13.61
N LYS A 71 5.59 15.26 13.59
CA LYS A 71 5.76 16.13 12.43
C LYS A 71 6.15 15.33 11.18
N GLY A 72 5.49 15.62 10.07
CA GLY A 72 5.69 14.93 8.79
C GLY A 72 4.91 13.62 8.66
N ARG A 73 4.08 13.25 9.66
CA ARG A 73 3.16 12.10 9.56
C ARG A 73 1.73 12.56 9.46
N TYR A 74 0.98 11.96 8.54
CA TYR A 74 -0.44 12.25 8.34
C TYR A 74 -1.27 10.99 8.60
N CYS A 75 -2.41 11.18 9.25
CA CYS A 75 -3.43 10.15 9.42
C CYS A 75 -4.63 10.45 8.53
N ILE A 76 -5.01 9.48 7.70
CA ILE A 76 -6.25 9.44 6.95
C ILE A 76 -7.21 8.57 7.73
N ARG A 77 -8.26 9.17 8.29
CA ARG A 77 -9.39 8.45 8.87
C ARG A 77 -10.46 8.24 7.80
N VAL A 78 -10.68 6.98 7.45
CA VAL A 78 -11.79 6.53 6.62
C VAL A 78 -12.94 6.12 7.54
N PRO A 79 -14.12 6.74 7.45
CA PRO A 79 -15.28 6.33 8.23
C PRO A 79 -15.78 4.95 7.80
N SER A 80 -16.49 4.25 8.69
CA SER A 80 -17.05 2.91 8.42
C SER A 80 -17.89 2.83 7.14
N GLU A 81 -18.59 3.90 6.76
CA GLU A 81 -19.34 3.99 5.50
C GLU A 81 -18.45 3.87 4.25
N GLY A 82 -17.25 4.47 4.29
CA GLY A 82 -16.27 4.36 3.21
C GLY A 82 -15.64 2.97 3.15
N VAL A 83 -15.39 2.36 4.31
CA VAL A 83 -14.93 0.96 4.39
C VAL A 83 -15.98 0.03 3.80
N LYS A 84 -17.25 0.21 4.17
CA LYS A 84 -18.38 -0.55 3.60
C LYS A 84 -18.52 -0.35 2.09
N TYR A 85 -18.41 0.87 1.60
CA TYR A 85 -18.49 1.13 0.17
C TYR A 85 -17.44 0.31 -0.58
N VAL A 86 -16.19 0.31 -0.12
CA VAL A 86 -15.11 -0.46 -0.74
C VAL A 86 -15.38 -1.96 -0.67
N HIS A 87 -15.86 -2.46 0.47
CA HIS A 87 -16.26 -3.86 0.61
C HIS A 87 -17.29 -4.30 -0.45
N GLU A 88 -18.32 -3.48 -0.66
CA GLU A 88 -19.45 -3.80 -1.53
C GLU A 88 -19.16 -3.57 -3.03
N ASN A 89 -18.26 -2.65 -3.36
CA ASN A 89 -18.07 -2.15 -4.74
C ASN A 89 -16.69 -2.46 -5.34
N VAL A 90 -15.72 -2.92 -4.54
CA VAL A 90 -14.36 -3.23 -5.02
C VAL A 90 -14.07 -4.71 -4.87
N ASN A 91 -13.78 -5.36 -5.99
CA ASN A 91 -13.42 -6.78 -6.02
C ASN A 91 -12.07 -7.03 -5.35
N ASP A 92 -11.95 -8.18 -4.69
CA ASP A 92 -10.67 -8.63 -4.18
C ASP A 92 -9.68 -8.90 -5.32
N SER A 93 -8.43 -8.46 -5.14
CA SER A 93 -7.34 -8.85 -6.04
C SER A 93 -7.01 -10.35 -5.83
N PRO A 94 -7.15 -11.20 -6.87
CA PRO A 94 -6.78 -12.61 -6.77
C PRO A 94 -5.28 -12.78 -6.48
N PHE A 95 -4.46 -11.87 -6.99
CA PHE A 95 -3.02 -11.84 -6.71
C PHE A 95 -2.75 -11.52 -5.24
N LEU A 96 -3.34 -10.45 -4.70
CA LEU A 96 -3.11 -10.07 -3.31
C LEU A 96 -3.55 -11.16 -2.33
N LYS A 97 -4.67 -11.85 -2.61
CA LYS A 97 -5.09 -13.03 -1.84
C LYS A 97 -4.03 -14.12 -1.83
N ALA A 98 -3.57 -14.54 -3.01
CA ALA A 98 -2.55 -15.59 -3.12
C ALA A 98 -1.22 -15.18 -2.47
N PHE A 99 -0.84 -13.89 -2.57
CA PHE A 99 0.34 -13.34 -1.91
C PHE A 99 0.21 -13.41 -0.39
N LEU A 100 -0.91 -12.92 0.17
CA LEU A 100 -1.13 -12.92 1.62
C LEU A 100 -1.22 -14.32 2.20
N GLU A 101 -1.86 -15.25 1.49
CA GLU A 101 -1.90 -16.66 1.85
C GLU A 101 -0.51 -17.30 1.90
N GLU A 102 0.40 -16.92 1.00
CA GLU A 102 1.76 -17.46 0.98
C GLU A 102 2.66 -16.79 2.03
N ILE A 103 2.59 -15.46 2.17
CA ILE A 103 3.52 -14.74 3.04
C ILE A 103 3.31 -15.04 4.53
N PHE A 104 2.09 -15.40 4.93
CA PHE A 104 1.79 -15.79 6.31
C PHE A 104 2.00 -17.28 6.60
N LYS A 105 2.47 -18.09 5.64
CA LYS A 105 2.85 -19.48 5.91
C LYS A 105 4.16 -19.55 6.68
N PRO A 106 4.24 -20.35 7.75
CA PRO A 106 5.50 -20.57 8.45
C PRO A 106 6.56 -21.20 7.54
N GLY A 107 7.79 -20.67 7.58
CA GLY A 107 8.94 -21.24 6.88
C GLY A 107 8.94 -21.06 5.36
N ASN A 108 8.12 -20.14 4.85
CA ASN A 108 8.17 -19.73 3.45
C ASN A 108 9.49 -19.02 3.12
N SER A 109 9.84 -19.04 1.84
CA SER A 109 11.03 -18.40 1.30
C SER A 109 10.68 -17.28 0.32
N VAL A 110 11.63 -16.41 0.04
CA VAL A 110 11.48 -15.39 -1.01
C VAL A 110 11.16 -16.03 -2.36
N ASP A 111 11.73 -17.20 -2.66
CA ASP A 111 11.44 -17.94 -3.90
C ASP A 111 9.98 -18.40 -3.97
N ASP A 112 9.35 -18.77 -2.84
CA ASP A 112 7.93 -19.10 -2.79
C ASP A 112 7.08 -17.88 -3.15
N ILE A 113 7.43 -16.70 -2.63
CA ILE A 113 6.77 -15.44 -2.97
C ILE A 113 6.97 -15.10 -4.45
N VAL A 114 8.18 -15.21 -4.98
CA VAL A 114 8.45 -15.01 -6.42
C VAL A 114 7.63 -15.98 -7.27
N ASN A 115 7.45 -17.22 -6.83
CA ASN A 115 6.60 -18.19 -7.51
C ASN A 115 5.12 -17.77 -7.50
N ILE A 116 4.62 -17.10 -6.46
CA ILE A 116 3.28 -16.51 -6.48
C ILE A 116 3.18 -15.45 -7.58
N PHE A 117 4.11 -14.50 -7.66
CA PHE A 117 4.11 -13.50 -8.75
C PHE A 117 4.11 -14.18 -10.13
N LYS A 118 4.96 -15.21 -10.31
CA LYS A 118 5.07 -15.95 -11.57
C LYS A 118 3.81 -16.70 -12.00
N ARG A 119 2.87 -16.98 -11.07
CA ARG A 119 1.55 -17.54 -11.42
C ARG A 119 0.67 -16.53 -12.15
N PHE A 120 0.88 -15.23 -11.94
CA PHE A 120 0.07 -14.15 -12.53
C PHE A 120 0.74 -13.48 -13.73
N SER A 121 2.07 -13.48 -13.83
CA SER A 121 2.82 -13.01 -14.99
C SER A 121 4.24 -13.59 -15.02
N GLN A 122 4.80 -13.85 -16.21
CA GLN A 122 6.23 -14.17 -16.32
C GLN A 122 7.12 -12.91 -16.26
N ASP A 123 6.56 -11.73 -16.53
CA ASP A 123 7.26 -10.46 -16.51
C ASP A 123 7.27 -9.85 -15.11
N VAL A 124 8.11 -10.43 -14.25
CA VAL A 124 8.29 -10.05 -12.83
C VAL A 124 9.70 -9.48 -12.64
N VAL A 125 9.79 -8.35 -11.94
CA VAL A 125 11.05 -7.76 -11.51
C VAL A 125 11.33 -8.21 -10.08
N VAL A 126 12.51 -8.79 -9.87
CA VAL A 126 13.04 -9.15 -8.55
C VAL A 126 14.37 -8.43 -8.38
N GLU A 127 14.42 -7.50 -7.43
CA GLU A 127 15.60 -6.72 -7.09
C GLU A 127 16.08 -7.15 -5.70
N LYS A 128 17.32 -7.65 -5.60
CA LYS A 128 17.95 -7.89 -4.29
C LYS A 128 18.54 -6.57 -3.80
N ILE A 129 18.05 -6.09 -2.66
CA ILE A 129 18.41 -4.78 -2.09
C ILE A 129 19.60 -4.96 -1.14
N HIS A 130 19.46 -5.85 -0.15
CA HIS A 130 20.52 -6.28 0.76
C HIS A 130 20.50 -7.80 0.95
N GLU A 131 21.29 -8.32 1.90
CA GLU A 131 21.41 -9.75 2.15
C GLU A 131 20.05 -10.43 2.40
N HIS A 132 19.20 -9.76 3.17
CA HIS A 132 17.89 -10.23 3.65
C HIS A 132 16.71 -9.36 3.17
N GLU A 133 16.90 -8.56 2.11
CA GLU A 133 15.90 -7.61 1.64
C GLU A 133 15.73 -7.64 0.11
N TRP A 134 14.47 -7.64 -0.34
CA TRP A 134 14.12 -7.74 -1.76
C TRP A 134 12.96 -6.84 -2.14
N GLY A 135 13.00 -6.27 -3.35
CA GLY A 135 11.85 -5.63 -3.99
C GLY A 135 11.32 -6.49 -5.12
N ILE A 136 10.02 -6.81 -5.06
CA ILE A 136 9.35 -7.64 -6.08
C ILE A 136 8.15 -6.86 -6.66
N SER A 137 8.03 -6.82 -7.98
CA SER A 137 6.92 -6.13 -8.65
C SER A 137 6.61 -6.73 -10.03
N PHE A 138 5.41 -6.47 -10.54
CA PHE A 138 5.09 -6.75 -11.94
C PHE A 138 5.61 -5.64 -12.85
N GLN A 139 6.07 -5.98 -14.05
CA GLN A 139 6.29 -4.95 -15.07
C GLN A 139 4.98 -4.35 -15.59
N ASN A 140 3.89 -5.13 -15.56
CA ASN A 140 2.57 -4.68 -15.94
C ASN A 140 1.79 -4.15 -14.71
N PRO A 141 1.59 -2.83 -14.58
CA PRO A 141 0.91 -2.24 -13.41
C PRO A 141 -0.60 -2.51 -13.37
N GLU A 142 -1.19 -3.07 -14.43
CA GLU A 142 -2.60 -3.49 -14.46
C GLU A 142 -2.84 -4.75 -13.61
N ILE A 143 -1.80 -5.54 -13.34
CA ILE A 143 -1.90 -6.71 -12.46
C ILE A 143 -1.89 -6.25 -11.00
N ASP A 144 -0.81 -5.57 -10.61
CA ASP A 144 -0.68 -4.89 -9.33
C ASP A 144 0.42 -3.81 -9.47
N PRO A 145 0.15 -2.54 -9.13
CA PRO A 145 1.07 -1.43 -9.37
C PRO A 145 2.10 -1.23 -8.24
N TYR A 146 2.09 -2.06 -7.20
CA TYR A 146 2.96 -1.89 -6.04
C TYR A 146 4.28 -2.65 -6.17
N VAL A 147 5.28 -2.14 -5.45
CA VAL A 147 6.49 -2.89 -5.13
C VAL A 147 6.31 -3.52 -3.75
N TYR A 148 6.49 -4.83 -3.69
CA TYR A 148 6.47 -5.60 -2.45
C TYR A 148 7.91 -5.69 -1.95
N TYR A 149 8.21 -4.91 -0.92
CA TYR A 149 9.46 -4.97 -0.18
C TYR A 149 9.36 -6.11 0.81
N LEU A 150 10.24 -7.10 0.70
CA LEU A 150 10.33 -8.23 1.61
C LEU A 150 11.58 -8.12 2.47
N GLU A 151 11.43 -8.38 3.75
CA GLU A 151 12.52 -8.52 4.70
C GLU A 151 12.45 -9.90 5.34
N GLN A 152 13.58 -10.60 5.43
CA GLN A 152 13.67 -11.92 6.05
C GLN A 152 14.42 -11.84 7.38
N ASP A 153 13.76 -12.21 8.47
CA ASP A 153 14.36 -12.30 9.80
C ASP A 153 14.28 -13.75 10.37
N GLU A 154 14.68 -13.92 11.63
CA GLU A 154 14.65 -15.22 12.32
C GLU A 154 13.22 -15.77 12.53
N PHE A 155 12.20 -14.93 12.42
CA PHE A 155 10.78 -15.26 12.64
C PHE A 155 10.01 -15.49 11.34
N GLY A 156 10.53 -15.04 10.20
CA GLY A 156 10.00 -15.33 8.87
C GLY A 156 10.14 -14.16 7.89
N LEU A 157 9.25 -14.13 6.91
CA LEU A 157 9.16 -13.03 5.96
C LEU A 157 8.19 -11.96 6.45
N GLN A 158 8.66 -10.71 6.45
CA GLN A 158 7.86 -9.52 6.60
C GLN A 158 7.73 -8.82 5.26
N TYR A 159 6.70 -7.98 5.10
CA TYR A 159 6.57 -7.19 3.88
C TYR A 159 5.94 -5.83 4.09
N HIS A 160 6.28 -4.94 3.15
CA HIS A 160 5.65 -3.65 2.96
C HIS A 160 5.31 -3.45 1.48
N ARG A 161 4.17 -2.82 1.20
CA ARG A 161 3.77 -2.41 -0.16
C ARG A 161 4.03 -0.93 -0.35
N PHE A 162 4.84 -0.62 -1.35
CA PHE A 162 5.20 0.75 -1.70
C PHE A 162 4.68 1.09 -3.09
N THR A 163 4.38 2.38 -3.30
CA THR A 163 4.34 2.90 -4.67
C THR A 163 5.74 2.78 -5.27
N LYS A 164 5.85 2.74 -6.60
CA LYS A 164 7.16 2.70 -7.26
C LYS A 164 8.07 3.87 -6.84
N LYS A 165 7.51 5.08 -6.75
CA LYS A 165 8.26 6.28 -6.37
C LYS A 165 8.67 6.25 -4.88
N ALA A 166 7.78 5.83 -3.98
CA ALA A 166 8.11 5.66 -2.57
C ALA A 166 9.21 4.60 -2.35
N TYR A 167 9.15 3.50 -3.10
CA TYR A 167 10.20 2.47 -3.08
C TYR A 167 11.54 2.99 -3.61
N ASP A 168 11.54 3.74 -4.71
CA ASP A 168 12.78 4.30 -5.26
C ASP A 168 13.40 5.32 -4.29
N ALA A 169 12.59 6.17 -3.62
CA ALA A 169 13.06 7.09 -2.58
C ALA A 169 13.62 6.36 -1.33
N LEU A 170 13.00 5.25 -0.91
CA LEU A 170 13.49 4.40 0.17
C LEU A 170 14.91 3.89 -0.15
N LYS A 171 15.11 3.36 -1.36
CA LYS A 171 16.41 2.81 -1.79
C LYS A 171 17.52 3.85 -1.84
N ASP A 172 17.20 5.08 -2.24
CA ASP A 172 18.21 6.14 -2.31
C ASP A 172 18.73 6.51 -0.91
N ASN A 173 17.86 6.46 0.11
CA ASN A 173 18.28 6.68 1.51
C ASN A 173 19.21 5.57 2.03
N HIS A 174 18.96 4.31 1.65
CA HIS A 174 19.82 3.18 2.02
C HIS A 174 21.19 3.18 1.32
N ARG A 175 21.36 3.93 0.23
CA ARG A 175 22.66 4.08 -0.46
C ARG A 175 23.56 5.15 0.17
N THR A 176 23.01 5.96 1.05
CA THR A 176 23.71 7.07 1.73
C THR A 176 24.21 6.73 3.13
N GLU A 177 24.01 5.50 3.60
CA GLU A 177 24.58 4.94 4.83
C GLU A 177 25.72 3.96 4.53
#